data_AF-A0A371I933-F1
#
_entry.id   AF-A0A371I933-F1
#
_cell.length_a   1.000
_cell.length_b   1.000
_cell.length_c   1.000
_cell.angle_alpha   90.00
_cell.angle_beta   90.00
_cell.angle_gamma   90.00
#
_symmetry.space_group_name_H-M   'P 1'
#
loop_
_entity.id
_entity.type
_entity.pdbx_description
1 polymer ?
#
loop_
_entity_poly.entity_id
_entity_poly.type
_entity_poly.pdbx_seq_one_letter_code
_entity_poly.pdbx_strand_id
1 'polypeptide(L)'
;MKNNNDRTLKELATPDVVYQPWCLQYPQLEPTQTYELKSGLIHLLPKFHGLAGEDPHKLLMEYHAICATMRPQGIVEDYIKMKAFPFSLDGAAKDWLYLQLVLFNTWGDMKRMFLEKFFPASRIATIRKEICGIRQHSGETLHEYWERFNKLVVDNLRLENHLIELTSLVRQLAMPQQDKIVPLPFPTRTLSARKPESDEELLRMF
;
A
#
# COMPACT_ATOMS: atom_id res chain seq x y z
N MET A 1 -26.60 -46.84 -35.65
CA MET A 1 -25.13 -46.79 -35.48
C MET A 1 -24.85 -46.19 -34.11
N LYS A 2 -24.39 -47.00 -33.14
CA LYS A 2 -23.93 -46.52 -31.83
C LYS A 2 -22.41 -46.39 -31.91
N ASN A 3 -21.88 -45.18 -31.77
CA ASN A 3 -20.44 -44.94 -31.65
C ASN A 3 -20.04 -45.21 -30.20
N ASN A 4 -19.31 -46.30 -29.95
CA ASN A 4 -18.61 -46.57 -28.71
C ASN A 4 -17.33 -45.73 -28.69
N ASN A 5 -17.27 -44.73 -27.81
CA ASN A 5 -16.03 -44.06 -27.43
C ASN A 5 -15.41 -44.79 -26.24
N ASP A 6 -14.88 -45.98 -26.48
CA ASP A 6 -14.13 -46.72 -25.46
C ASP A 6 -12.69 -46.21 -25.42
N ARG A 7 -12.48 -45.01 -24.84
CA ARG A 7 -11.13 -44.56 -24.47
C ARG A 7 -10.62 -45.42 -23.33
N THR A 8 -9.39 -45.90 -23.45
CA THR A 8 -8.76 -46.73 -22.42
C THR A 8 -8.39 -45.89 -21.20
N LEU A 9 -8.44 -46.47 -19.99
CA LEU A 9 -8.05 -45.81 -18.73
C LEU A 9 -6.64 -45.19 -18.79
N LYS A 10 -5.77 -45.75 -19.64
CA LYS A 10 -4.41 -45.26 -19.91
C LYS A 10 -4.41 -43.95 -20.71
N GLU A 11 -5.36 -43.76 -21.63
CA GLU A 11 -5.51 -42.53 -22.43
C GLU A 11 -6.12 -41.38 -21.62
N LEU A 12 -6.93 -41.68 -20.60
CA LEU A 12 -7.41 -40.69 -19.63
C LEU A 12 -6.32 -40.28 -18.61
N ALA A 13 -5.32 -41.15 -18.41
CA ALA A 13 -4.22 -40.93 -17.47
C ALA A 13 -2.97 -40.30 -18.10
N THR A 14 -2.89 -40.24 -19.44
CA THR A 14 -1.97 -39.32 -20.11
C THR A 14 -2.49 -37.91 -19.90
N PRO A 15 -1.80 -37.05 -19.13
CA PRO A 15 -2.16 -35.64 -19.15
C PRO A 15 -2.02 -35.19 -20.60
N ASP A 16 -3.12 -34.72 -21.18
CA ASP A 16 -3.08 -33.93 -22.39
C ASP A 16 -2.34 -32.64 -22.01
N VAL A 17 -1.01 -32.69 -22.06
CA VAL A 17 -0.14 -31.55 -21.82
C VAL A 17 -0.23 -30.67 -23.06
N VAL A 18 -1.44 -30.20 -23.37
CA VAL A 18 -1.60 -28.91 -24.00
C VAL A 18 -1.00 -27.95 -22.98
N TYR A 19 0.29 -27.64 -23.15
CA TYR A 19 0.93 -26.53 -22.49
C TYR A 19 -0.05 -25.37 -22.57
N GLN A 20 -0.71 -25.03 -21.46
CA GLN A 20 -1.50 -23.82 -21.44
C GLN A 20 -0.53 -22.70 -21.83
N PRO A 21 -0.85 -21.90 -22.86
CA PRO A 21 -0.03 -20.76 -23.22
C PRO A 21 0.18 -19.96 -21.93
N TRP A 22 1.44 -19.68 -21.59
CA TRP A 22 1.77 -18.90 -20.40
C TRP A 22 0.85 -17.69 -20.33
N CYS A 23 0.17 -17.50 -19.20
CA CYS A 23 -0.78 -16.40 -19.00
C CYS A 23 -0.12 -15.00 -19.02
N LEU A 24 1.20 -14.95 -19.26
CA LEU A 24 2.02 -13.77 -19.37
C LEU A 24 2.37 -13.54 -20.85
N GLN A 25 1.57 -12.73 -21.53
CA GLN A 25 1.99 -12.11 -22.78
C GLN A 25 2.67 -10.79 -22.46
N TYR A 26 3.98 -10.75 -22.68
CA TYR A 26 4.73 -9.52 -22.48
C TYR A 26 4.48 -8.56 -23.65
N PRO A 27 4.44 -7.23 -23.43
CA PRO A 27 4.45 -6.26 -24.51
C PRO A 27 5.59 -6.56 -25.48
N GLN A 28 5.33 -6.54 -26.80
CA GLN A 28 6.41 -6.72 -27.77
C GLN A 28 7.42 -5.58 -27.63
N LEU A 29 8.68 -5.95 -27.40
CA LEU A 29 9.82 -5.05 -27.61
C LEU A 29 10.06 -4.92 -29.12
N GLU A 30 10.65 -3.81 -29.54
CA GLU A 30 11.11 -3.63 -30.92
C GLU A 30 11.99 -4.82 -31.36
N PRO A 31 11.94 -5.29 -32.63
CA PRO A 31 12.63 -6.51 -33.07
C PRO A 31 14.15 -6.54 -32.82
N THR A 32 14.77 -5.37 -32.58
CA THR A 32 16.19 -5.20 -32.29
C THR A 32 16.54 -5.20 -30.80
N GLN A 33 15.55 -5.18 -29.90
CA GLN A 33 15.73 -5.20 -28.45
C GLN A 33 15.32 -6.55 -27.86
N THR A 34 16.29 -7.44 -27.69
CA THR A 34 16.13 -8.64 -26.86
C THR A 34 16.57 -8.32 -25.44
N TYR A 35 15.64 -8.42 -24.47
CA TYR A 35 15.96 -8.36 -23.05
C TYR A 35 15.88 -9.74 -22.42
N GLU A 36 17.02 -10.20 -21.89
CA GLU A 36 17.11 -11.38 -21.06
C GLU A 36 17.32 -10.98 -19.60
N LEU A 37 16.50 -11.56 -18.71
CA LEU A 37 16.67 -11.39 -17.28
C LEU A 37 17.94 -12.13 -16.85
N LYS A 38 18.93 -11.39 -16.33
CA LYS A 38 20.20 -11.98 -15.89
C LYS A 38 19.96 -12.90 -14.70
N SER A 39 20.24 -14.19 -14.87
CA SER A 39 20.05 -15.22 -13.84
C SER A 39 20.72 -14.88 -12.51
N GLY A 40 21.92 -14.28 -12.55
CA GLY A 40 22.65 -13.84 -11.35
C GLY A 40 21.91 -12.79 -10.50
N LEU A 41 20.97 -12.05 -11.08
CA LEU A 41 20.18 -11.04 -10.36
C LEU A 41 18.88 -11.63 -9.80
N ILE A 42 18.41 -12.78 -10.32
CA ILE A 42 17.17 -13.44 -9.88
C ILE A 42 17.25 -13.82 -8.40
N HIS A 43 18.42 -14.21 -7.91
CA HIS A 43 18.64 -14.56 -6.50
C HIS A 43 18.52 -13.37 -5.55
N LEU A 44 18.66 -12.15 -6.05
CA LEU A 44 18.50 -10.93 -5.25
C LEU A 44 17.03 -10.57 -5.04
N LEU A 45 16.14 -11.09 -5.88
CA LEU A 45 14.72 -10.78 -5.78
C LEU A 45 14.15 -11.27 -4.45
N PRO A 46 13.31 -10.45 -3.78
CA PRO A 46 12.65 -10.87 -2.55
C PRO A 46 11.71 -12.04 -2.86
N LYS A 47 11.46 -12.87 -1.85
CA LYS A 47 10.57 -14.03 -1.94
C LYS A 47 9.29 -13.79 -1.15
N PHE A 48 8.17 -14.12 -1.77
CA PHE A 48 6.85 -14.05 -1.16
C PHE A 48 6.12 -15.36 -1.38
N HIS A 49 5.71 -16.00 -0.28
CA HIS A 49 5.13 -17.34 -0.28
C HIS A 49 3.60 -17.32 -0.31
N GLY A 50 3.00 -16.17 0.02
CA GLY A 50 1.56 -16.03 0.20
C GLY A 50 1.08 -16.52 1.57
N LEU A 51 1.95 -16.48 2.59
CA LEU A 51 1.65 -16.94 3.94
C LEU A 51 0.96 -15.85 4.78
N ALA A 52 0.21 -16.29 5.80
CA ALA A 52 -0.39 -15.38 6.77
C ALA A 52 0.70 -14.60 7.52
N GLY A 53 0.59 -13.27 7.55
CA GLY A 53 1.57 -12.39 8.18
C GLY A 53 2.66 -11.86 7.24
N GLU A 54 2.80 -12.41 6.02
CA GLU A 54 3.61 -11.75 5.00
C GLU A 54 2.95 -10.42 4.54
N ASP A 55 3.80 -9.46 4.20
CA ASP A 55 3.38 -8.13 3.74
C ASP A 55 3.62 -7.99 2.22
N PRO A 56 2.54 -8.03 1.41
CA PRO A 56 2.66 -7.89 -0.05
C PRO A 56 3.15 -6.49 -0.47
N HIS A 57 2.97 -5.45 0.34
CA HIS A 57 3.47 -4.11 0.02
C HIS A 57 4.97 -4.00 0.28
N LYS A 58 5.44 -4.58 1.38
CA LYS A 58 6.88 -4.71 1.64
C LYS A 58 7.59 -5.43 0.50
N LEU A 59 7.01 -6.54 0.01
CA LEU A 59 7.50 -7.23 -1.18
C LEU A 59 7.64 -6.27 -2.35
N LEU A 60 6.55 -5.57 -2.73
CA LEU A 60 6.55 -4.68 -3.90
C LEU A 60 7.56 -3.54 -3.79
N MET A 61 7.81 -3.03 -2.58
CA MET A 61 8.80 -1.99 -2.32
C MET A 61 10.23 -2.51 -2.53
N GLU A 62 10.60 -3.63 -1.89
CA GLU A 62 11.93 -4.26 -2.04
C GLU A 62 12.15 -4.69 -3.49
N TYR A 63 11.11 -5.27 -4.09
CA TYR A 63 11.08 -5.70 -5.47
C TYR A 63 11.36 -4.55 -6.45
N HIS A 64 10.72 -3.39 -6.24
CA HIS A 64 10.93 -2.21 -7.07
C HIS A 64 12.37 -1.72 -7.00
N ALA A 65 12.96 -1.65 -5.80
CA ALA A 65 14.34 -1.23 -5.61
C ALA A 65 15.31 -2.14 -6.37
N ILE A 66 15.11 -3.45 -6.31
CA ILE A 66 15.96 -4.42 -7.02
C ILE A 66 15.74 -4.32 -8.54
N CYS A 67 14.49 -4.24 -9.01
CA CYS A 67 14.22 -4.09 -10.45
C CYS A 67 14.85 -2.82 -11.04
N ALA A 68 14.92 -1.73 -10.28
CA ALA A 68 15.58 -0.51 -10.70
C ALA A 68 17.09 -0.72 -11.00
N THR A 69 17.75 -1.62 -10.26
CA THR A 69 19.15 -2.00 -10.51
C THR A 69 19.35 -2.88 -11.75
N MET A 70 18.29 -3.54 -12.22
CA MET A 70 18.34 -4.47 -13.36
C MET A 70 18.05 -3.80 -14.70
N ARG A 71 17.82 -2.47 -14.71
CA ARG A 71 17.32 -1.73 -15.87
C ARG A 71 18.42 -1.48 -16.91
N PRO A 72 18.36 -2.11 -18.09
CA PRO A 72 19.19 -1.72 -19.22
C PRO A 72 18.67 -0.43 -19.84
N GLN A 73 19.56 0.28 -20.54
CA GLN A 73 19.20 1.48 -21.26
C GLN A 73 18.26 1.14 -22.44
N GLY A 74 17.14 1.87 -22.54
CA GLY A 74 16.17 1.71 -23.62
C GLY A 74 15.07 0.67 -23.41
N ILE A 75 15.05 -0.07 -22.29
CA ILE A 75 13.96 -1.00 -21.95
C ILE A 75 12.96 -0.34 -21.01
N VAL A 76 11.66 -0.53 -21.29
CA VAL A 76 10.57 -0.05 -20.44
C VAL A 76 10.58 -0.80 -19.10
N GLU A 77 10.54 -0.05 -18.00
CA GLU A 77 10.69 -0.62 -16.65
C GLU A 77 9.58 -1.64 -16.32
N ASP A 78 8.36 -1.39 -16.77
CA ASP A 78 7.22 -2.29 -16.56
C ASP A 78 7.43 -3.66 -17.19
N TYR A 79 8.08 -3.73 -18.35
CA TYR A 79 8.43 -5.00 -19.00
C TYR A 79 9.37 -5.83 -18.12
N ILE A 80 10.39 -5.20 -17.53
CA ILE A 80 11.35 -5.84 -16.63
C ILE A 80 10.63 -6.36 -15.40
N LYS A 81 9.77 -5.53 -14.80
CA LYS A 81 8.99 -5.92 -13.62
C LYS A 81 8.05 -7.09 -13.93
N MET A 82 7.36 -7.07 -15.05
CA MET A 82 6.50 -8.20 -15.44
C MET A 82 7.31 -9.48 -15.65
N LYS A 83 8.48 -9.41 -16.28
CA LYS A 83 9.40 -10.55 -16.48
C LYS A 83 9.99 -11.11 -15.19
N ALA A 84 10.35 -10.24 -14.24
CA ALA A 84 11.06 -10.64 -13.03
C ALA A 84 10.12 -11.09 -11.90
N PHE A 85 8.89 -10.60 -11.84
CA PHE A 85 7.97 -10.86 -10.73
C PHE A 85 7.62 -12.34 -10.48
N PRO A 86 7.45 -13.22 -11.50
CA PRO A 86 7.24 -14.64 -11.26
C PRO A 86 8.36 -15.30 -10.45
N PHE A 87 9.58 -14.74 -10.51
CA PHE A 87 10.71 -15.22 -9.73
C PHE A 87 10.73 -14.70 -8.30
N SER A 88 9.94 -13.66 -7.98
CA SER A 88 9.75 -13.17 -6.62
C SER A 88 8.67 -13.92 -5.84
N LEU A 89 7.87 -14.73 -6.52
CA LEU A 89 6.82 -15.52 -5.88
C LEU A 89 7.31 -16.95 -5.62
N ASP A 90 6.81 -17.53 -4.54
CA ASP A 90 6.98 -18.92 -4.17
C ASP A 90 5.69 -19.48 -3.56
N GLY A 91 5.64 -20.80 -3.36
CA GLY A 91 4.52 -21.50 -2.72
C GLY A 91 3.15 -21.08 -3.27
N ALA A 92 2.23 -20.76 -2.37
CA ALA A 92 0.85 -20.42 -2.70
C ALA A 92 0.74 -19.15 -3.58
N ALA A 93 1.67 -18.21 -3.44
CA ALA A 93 1.68 -17.01 -4.29
C ALA A 93 2.09 -17.33 -5.73
N LYS A 94 3.05 -18.23 -5.90
CA LYS A 94 3.47 -18.69 -7.22
C LYS A 94 2.37 -19.51 -7.90
N ASP A 95 1.76 -20.42 -7.16
CA ASP A 95 0.61 -21.21 -7.64
C ASP A 95 -0.54 -20.30 -8.09
N TRP A 96 -0.86 -19.28 -7.29
CA TRP A 96 -1.87 -18.29 -7.65
C TRP A 96 -1.59 -17.62 -8.99
N LEU A 97 -0.35 -17.20 -9.24
CA LEU A 97 0.04 -16.53 -10.48
C LEU A 97 -0.13 -17.45 -11.70
N TYR A 98 0.28 -18.72 -11.58
CA TYR A 98 0.13 -19.70 -12.66
C TYR A 98 -1.34 -20.07 -12.94
N LEU A 99 -2.21 -19.95 -11.93
CA LEU A 99 -3.65 -20.19 -12.08
C LEU A 99 -4.43 -18.97 -12.61
N GLN A 100 -3.79 -17.81 -12.81
CA GLN A 100 -4.49 -16.65 -13.36
C GLN A 100 -4.83 -16.88 -14.84
N LEU A 101 -6.13 -16.90 -15.17
CA LEU A 101 -6.63 -17.01 -16.54
C LEU A 101 -6.61 -15.67 -17.30
N VAL A 102 -6.06 -14.62 -16.69
CA VAL A 102 -6.08 -13.25 -17.19
C VAL A 102 -4.70 -12.89 -17.74
N LEU A 103 -4.68 -12.31 -18.95
CA LEU A 103 -3.49 -11.74 -19.55
C LEU A 103 -3.17 -10.41 -18.88
N PHE A 104 -1.98 -10.32 -18.29
CA PHE A 104 -1.47 -9.06 -17.74
C PHE A 104 -0.87 -8.22 -18.88
N ASN A 105 -1.49 -7.08 -19.19
CA ASN A 105 -1.00 -6.18 -20.24
C ASN A 105 -0.05 -5.10 -19.69
N THR A 106 -0.13 -4.82 -18.38
CA THR A 106 0.71 -3.82 -17.71
C THR A 106 1.18 -4.30 -16.35
N TRP A 107 2.29 -3.75 -15.85
CA TRP A 107 2.73 -3.99 -14.48
C TRP A 107 1.70 -3.50 -13.45
N GLY A 108 0.99 -2.40 -13.77
CA GLY A 108 -0.07 -1.86 -12.93
C GLY A 108 -1.20 -2.86 -12.68
N ASP A 109 -1.65 -3.57 -13.73
CA ASP A 109 -2.70 -4.59 -13.61
C ASP A 109 -2.24 -5.79 -12.79
N MET A 110 -1.01 -6.26 -13.02
CA MET A 110 -0.46 -7.40 -12.28
C MET A 110 -0.28 -7.05 -10.79
N LYS A 111 0.20 -5.86 -10.49
CA LYS A 111 0.28 -5.34 -9.12
C LYS A 111 -1.10 -5.25 -8.47
N ARG A 112 -2.10 -4.73 -9.19
CA ARG A 112 -3.48 -4.60 -8.68
C ARG A 112 -4.05 -5.97 -8.30
N MET A 113 -4.01 -6.94 -9.21
CA MET A 113 -4.55 -8.28 -8.95
C MET A 113 -3.81 -9.01 -7.82
N PHE A 114 -2.49 -8.84 -7.74
CA PHE A 114 -1.69 -9.36 -6.63
C PHE A 114 -2.15 -8.79 -5.28
N LEU A 115 -2.33 -7.47 -5.20
CA LEU A 115 -2.81 -6.82 -3.98
C LEU A 115 -4.25 -7.19 -3.65
N GLU A 116 -5.15 -7.29 -4.63
CA GLU A 116 -6.53 -7.74 -4.39
C GLU A 116 -6.57 -9.15 -3.79
N LYS A 117 -5.66 -10.03 -4.22
CA LYS A 117 -5.57 -11.41 -3.72
C LYS A 117 -4.98 -11.49 -2.31
N PHE A 118 -3.81 -10.88 -2.09
CA PHE A 118 -3.02 -11.05 -0.86
C PHE A 118 -3.22 -9.94 0.17
N PHE A 119 -3.91 -8.88 -0.23
CA PHE A 119 -4.29 -7.74 0.62
C PHE A 119 -5.74 -7.30 0.35
N PRO A 120 -6.73 -8.18 0.65
CA PRO A 120 -8.12 -7.93 0.30
C PRO A 120 -8.72 -6.75 1.08
N ALA A 121 -9.76 -6.14 0.52
CA ALA A 121 -10.50 -5.03 1.12
C ALA A 121 -11.06 -5.35 2.53
N SER A 122 -11.36 -6.61 2.82
CA SER A 122 -11.76 -7.06 4.16
C SER A 122 -10.68 -6.80 5.21
N ARG A 123 -9.40 -7.01 4.86
CA ARG A 123 -8.25 -6.71 5.73
C ARG A 123 -8.15 -5.20 5.97
N ILE A 124 -8.32 -4.39 4.93
CA ILE A 124 -8.38 -2.92 5.02
C ILE A 124 -9.50 -2.47 5.96
N ALA A 125 -10.70 -3.07 5.85
CA ALA A 125 -11.82 -2.74 6.71
C ALA A 125 -11.55 -3.08 8.18
N THR A 126 -10.93 -4.24 8.46
CA THR A 126 -10.51 -4.63 9.81
C THR A 126 -9.50 -3.64 10.38
N ILE A 127 -8.47 -3.29 9.61
CA ILE A 127 -7.46 -2.30 9.99
C ILE A 127 -8.10 -0.95 10.34
N ARG A 128 -8.99 -0.44 9.48
CA ARG A 128 -9.71 0.82 9.73
C ARG A 128 -10.51 0.75 11.03
N LYS A 129 -11.18 -0.38 11.28
CA LYS A 129 -11.94 -0.60 12.51
C LYS A 129 -11.02 -0.61 13.74
N GLU A 130 -9.84 -1.22 13.65
CA GLU A 130 -8.85 -1.23 14.72
C GLU A 130 -8.29 0.17 15.00
N ILE A 131 -7.92 0.93 13.95
CA ILE A 131 -7.46 2.32 14.08
C ILE A 131 -8.54 3.20 14.73
N CYS A 132 -9.78 3.13 14.25
CA CYS A 132 -10.87 3.94 14.81
C CYS A 132 -11.31 3.48 16.21
N GLY A 133 -11.08 2.21 16.54
CA GLY A 133 -11.49 1.59 17.79
C GLY A 133 -10.43 1.63 18.88
N ILE A 134 -9.18 1.97 18.56
CA ILE A 134 -8.08 1.96 19.51
C ILE A 134 -8.31 3.00 20.61
N ARG A 135 -8.14 2.56 21.86
CA ARG A 135 -8.29 3.39 23.07
C ARG A 135 -7.18 3.04 24.04
N GLN A 136 -6.84 4.00 24.90
CA GLN A 136 -5.95 3.74 26.03
C GLN A 136 -6.62 2.76 26.98
N HIS A 137 -5.91 1.69 27.34
CA HIS A 137 -6.41 0.70 28.30
C HIS A 137 -6.27 1.20 29.75
N SER A 138 -7.06 0.65 30.66
CA SER A 138 -6.93 0.95 32.09
C SER A 138 -5.56 0.47 32.60
N GLY A 139 -4.76 1.39 33.14
CA GLY A 139 -3.41 1.09 33.63
C GLY A 139 -2.32 1.11 32.56
N GLU A 140 -2.66 1.38 31.29
CA GLU A 140 -1.68 1.63 30.22
C GLU A 140 -1.20 3.08 30.31
N THR A 141 0.11 3.29 30.26
CA THR A 141 0.69 4.63 30.20
C THR A 141 0.43 5.28 28.84
N LEU A 142 0.50 6.61 28.77
CA LEU A 142 0.34 7.31 27.49
C LEU A 142 1.42 6.90 26.47
N HIS A 143 2.63 6.59 26.94
CA HIS A 143 3.73 6.14 26.08
C HIS A 143 3.42 4.77 25.45
N GLU A 144 2.99 3.80 26.25
CA GLU A 144 2.63 2.46 25.76
C GLU A 144 1.46 2.52 24.78
N TYR A 145 0.45 3.34 25.07
CA TYR A 145 -0.65 3.62 24.14
C TYR A 145 -0.13 4.20 22.81
N TRP A 146 0.76 5.19 22.88
CA TRP A 146 1.34 5.84 21.70
C TRP A 146 2.19 4.88 20.86
N GLU A 147 2.97 4.00 21.49
CA GLU A 147 3.72 2.96 20.79
C GLU A 147 2.79 1.97 20.10
N ARG A 148 1.70 1.54 20.76
CA ARG A 148 0.73 0.60 20.20
C ARG A 148 -0.05 1.23 19.05
N PHE A 149 -0.45 2.49 19.19
CA PHE A 149 -1.04 3.28 18.12
C PHE A 149 -0.09 3.41 16.93
N ASN A 150 1.16 3.82 17.16
CA ASN A 150 2.14 3.97 16.09
C ASN A 150 2.49 2.65 15.43
N LYS A 151 2.60 1.55 16.18
CA LYS A 151 2.83 0.24 15.59
C LYS A 151 1.68 -0.12 14.65
N LEU A 152 0.45 0.04 15.12
CA LEU A 152 -0.74 -0.20 14.32
C LEU A 152 -0.79 0.74 13.11
N VAL A 153 -0.39 2.00 13.26
CA VAL A 153 -0.34 2.95 12.14
C VAL A 153 0.80 2.60 11.18
N VAL A 154 2.03 2.33 11.61
CA VAL A 154 3.20 2.05 10.77
C VAL A 154 3.07 0.73 10.01
N ASP A 155 2.57 -0.31 10.68
CA ASP A 155 2.27 -1.59 10.05
C ASP A 155 1.22 -1.43 8.94
N ASN A 156 0.42 -0.35 8.99
CA ASN A 156 -0.62 -0.02 8.01
C ASN A 156 -0.25 1.12 7.02
N LEU A 157 0.61 2.08 7.38
CA LEU A 157 1.08 3.19 6.53
C LEU A 157 2.14 2.70 5.53
N ARG A 158 2.88 1.63 5.86
CA ARG A 158 3.72 0.92 4.88
C ARG A 158 2.91 0.31 3.72
N LEU A 159 1.59 0.18 3.89
CA LEU A 159 0.68 -0.46 2.95
C LEU A 159 0.07 0.52 1.93
N GLU A 160 0.30 1.83 2.05
CA GLU A 160 -0.45 2.77 1.25
C GLU A 160 0.42 3.94 0.73
N ASN A 161 1.18 3.70 -0.34
CA ASN A 161 1.55 4.77 -1.29
C ASN A 161 0.33 5.34 -2.07
N HIS A 162 -0.88 5.20 -1.51
CA HIS A 162 -2.12 5.89 -1.91
C HIS A 162 -2.62 6.87 -0.83
N LEU A 163 -1.82 7.14 0.21
CA LEU A 163 -2.17 7.98 1.36
C LEU A 163 -2.07 9.49 1.16
N ILE A 164 -2.78 10.00 0.18
CA ILE A 164 -3.24 11.39 0.28
C ILE A 164 -4.47 11.46 1.22
N GLU A 165 -5.25 10.38 1.34
CA GLU A 165 -6.48 10.40 2.16
C GLU A 165 -6.28 10.16 3.66
N LEU A 166 -5.59 9.10 4.13
CA LEU A 166 -5.39 8.98 5.59
C LEU A 166 -4.34 9.96 6.13
N THR A 167 -3.40 10.48 5.33
CA THR A 167 -2.53 11.58 5.78
C THR A 167 -3.35 12.84 6.08
N SER A 168 -4.42 13.07 5.31
CA SER A 168 -5.41 14.13 5.58
C SER A 168 -6.21 13.81 6.86
N LEU A 169 -6.70 12.58 7.04
CA LEU A 169 -7.43 12.17 8.25
C LEU A 169 -6.56 12.19 9.51
N VAL A 170 -5.31 11.74 9.44
CA VAL A 170 -4.36 11.81 10.56
C VAL A 170 -4.03 13.26 10.87
N ARG A 171 -3.90 14.15 9.87
CA ARG A 171 -3.82 15.62 10.12
C ARG A 171 -5.07 16.18 10.80
N GLN A 172 -6.26 15.68 10.42
CA GLN A 172 -7.53 16.09 11.03
C GLN A 172 -7.70 15.56 12.47
N LEU A 173 -7.16 14.38 12.76
CA LEU A 173 -7.19 13.75 14.08
C LEU A 173 -6.06 14.20 15.01
N ALA A 174 -4.96 14.74 14.46
CA ALA A 174 -3.79 15.23 15.21
C ALA A 174 -3.88 16.70 15.64
N MET A 175 -4.99 17.41 15.34
CA MET A 175 -5.26 18.70 15.98
C MET A 175 -5.77 18.42 17.40
N PRO A 176 -5.12 18.94 18.45
CA PRO A 176 -5.76 19.03 19.74
C PRO A 176 -7.07 19.80 19.53
N GLN A 177 -8.17 19.32 20.10
CA GLN A 177 -9.29 20.20 20.42
C GLN A 177 -8.68 21.28 21.32
N GLN A 178 -8.32 22.40 20.72
CA GLN A 178 -7.97 23.59 21.46
C GLN A 178 -9.25 23.91 22.21
N ASP A 179 -9.21 23.67 23.53
CA ASP A 179 -10.29 24.01 24.43
C ASP A 179 -10.83 25.36 23.99
N LYS A 180 -12.14 25.40 23.72
CA LYS A 180 -12.84 26.64 23.40
C LYS A 180 -12.60 27.58 24.59
N ILE A 181 -11.58 28.41 24.49
CA ILE A 181 -11.45 29.59 25.34
C ILE A 181 -12.64 30.44 24.95
N VAL A 182 -13.68 30.38 25.78
CA VAL A 182 -14.80 31.29 25.74
C VAL A 182 -14.19 32.71 25.78
N PRO A 183 -14.40 33.55 24.76
CA PRO A 183 -13.94 34.92 24.84
C PRO A 183 -14.75 35.59 25.94
N LEU A 184 -14.09 36.03 27.02
CA LEU A 184 -14.68 37.00 27.94
C LEU A 184 -15.09 38.23 27.13
N PRO A 185 -16.33 38.74 27.28
CA PRO A 185 -16.79 39.86 26.47
C PRO A 185 -16.13 41.14 26.97
N PHE A 186 -15.22 41.70 26.18
CA PHE A 186 -14.76 43.07 26.40
C PHE A 186 -15.76 44.07 25.80
N PRO A 187 -16.08 45.18 26.48
CA PRO A 187 -17.12 46.09 26.03
C PRO A 187 -16.65 46.92 24.83
N THR A 188 -17.47 46.97 23.78
CA THR A 188 -17.28 47.87 22.65
C THR A 188 -17.51 49.32 23.07
N ARG A 189 -16.55 50.20 22.84
CA ARG A 189 -16.82 51.61 22.52
C ARG A 189 -15.68 52.23 21.71
N THR A 190 -15.95 52.43 20.44
CA THR A 190 -15.24 53.39 19.58
C THR A 190 -15.67 54.81 19.97
N LEU A 191 -14.71 55.74 20.10
CA LEU A 191 -14.88 57.15 19.72
C LEU A 191 -13.53 57.93 19.77
N SER A 192 -13.05 58.23 18.57
CA SER A 192 -12.43 59.48 18.09
C SER A 192 -11.83 60.50 19.08
N ALA A 193 -10.50 60.65 18.97
CA ALA A 193 -9.67 61.87 19.02
C ALA A 193 -10.09 63.09 19.87
N ARG A 194 -9.25 63.44 20.86
CA ARG A 194 -8.63 64.78 21.08
C ARG A 194 -7.52 64.70 22.16
N LYS A 195 -6.51 65.56 22.02
CA LYS A 195 -5.25 65.65 22.80
C LYS A 195 -5.47 66.18 24.26
N PRO A 196 -4.44 66.08 25.15
CA PRO A 196 -4.55 66.04 26.61
C PRO A 196 -4.54 67.43 27.26
N GLU A 197 -5.05 67.51 28.49
CA GLU A 197 -4.56 68.46 29.52
C GLU A 197 -5.22 68.20 30.90
N SER A 198 -4.36 67.94 31.89
CA SER A 198 -4.31 68.60 33.22
C SER A 198 -3.98 67.61 34.34
N ASP A 199 -2.83 67.86 34.97
CA ASP A 199 -2.15 67.05 36.00
C ASP A 199 -2.82 67.09 37.39
N GLU A 200 -4.14 67.25 37.50
CA GLU A 200 -4.83 67.36 38.80
C GLU A 200 -5.47 66.05 39.29
N GLU A 201 -5.58 65.00 38.45
CA GLU A 201 -6.17 63.71 38.85
C GLU A 201 -5.16 62.63 39.26
N LEU A 202 -3.85 62.89 39.18
CA LEU A 202 -2.81 61.95 39.64
C LEU A 202 -2.52 62.01 41.16
N LEU A 203 -3.14 62.94 41.90
CA LEU A 203 -2.93 63.12 43.34
C LEU A 203 -4.02 62.54 44.25
N ARG A 204 -4.93 61.70 43.71
CA ARG A 204 -5.89 60.92 44.54
C ARG A 204 -5.60 59.41 44.58
N MET A 205 -4.40 59.00 44.22
CA MET A 205 -3.94 57.61 44.32
C MET A 205 -2.64 57.45 45.14
N PHE A 206 -2.47 58.25 46.20
CA PHE A 206 -1.69 57.89 47.37
C PHE A 206 -2.62 57.70 48.57
#